data_AF-A0A957BE77-F1
#
_entry.id   AF-A0A957BE77-F1
#
_cell.length_a   1.000
_cell.length_b   1.000
_cell.length_c   1.000
_cell.angle_alpha   90.00
_cell.angle_beta   90.00
_cell.angle_gamma   90.00
#
_symmetry.space_group_name_H-M   'P 1'
#
loop_
_entity.id
_entity.type
_entity.pdbx_description
1 polymer ?
#
loop_
_entity_poly.entity_id
_entity_poly.type
_entity_poly.pdbx_seq_one_letter_code
_entity_poly.pdbx_strand_id
1 'polypeptide(L)'
;MSNDPFGARSTFDTGNGSAAMYRLDALSKQGIGNIEKLPFSIKILLENALRNLDGIQVTEDDVRNIANWSKENYEAVEIPFKPARVVMQDFTGVPAVVDLAALRSAMLRMGGDPAKVNPIIPVDMVIDHSVQVDVFGRDDAILLNSQFEFERNEER
;
A
#
# COMPACT_ATOMS: atom_id res chain seq x y z
N MET A 1 9.67 20.63 -9.87
CA MET A 1 9.99 21.32 -8.60
C MET A 1 9.49 20.43 -7.48
N SER A 2 10.25 20.25 -6.39
CA SER A 2 9.77 19.47 -5.24
C SER A 2 8.55 20.18 -4.66
N ASN A 3 7.36 19.58 -4.81
CA ASN A 3 6.12 20.12 -4.27
C ASN A 3 6.07 19.81 -2.76
N ASP A 4 6.55 20.75 -1.94
CA ASP A 4 6.54 20.64 -0.47
C ASP A 4 5.96 21.93 0.14
N PRO A 5 4.65 22.18 -0.04
CA PRO A 5 4.00 23.42 0.40
C PRO A 5 4.04 23.59 1.93
N PHE A 6 4.20 22.48 2.68
CA PHE A 6 4.28 22.49 4.13
C PHE A 6 5.73 22.53 4.66
N GLY A 7 6.75 22.55 3.80
CA GLY A 7 8.15 22.49 4.23
C GLY A 7 8.45 21.30 5.14
N ALA A 8 7.76 20.18 4.92
CA ALA A 8 7.82 19.01 5.78
C ALA A 8 9.00 18.09 5.42
N ARG A 9 9.55 18.18 4.21
CA ARG A 9 10.62 17.30 3.76
C ARG A 9 11.95 17.66 4.43
N SER A 10 12.49 16.72 5.21
CA SER A 10 13.81 16.78 5.82
C SER A 10 14.68 15.65 5.30
N THR A 11 16.00 15.81 5.39
CA THR A 11 16.95 14.71 5.16
C THR A 11 17.65 14.33 6.46
N PHE A 12 18.15 13.10 6.53
CA PHE A 12 18.96 12.60 7.63
C PHE A 12 19.97 11.58 7.10
N ASP A 13 21.11 11.46 7.76
CA ASP A 13 22.12 10.47 7.43
C ASP A 13 21.79 9.15 8.13
N THR A 14 21.78 8.05 7.35
CA THR A 14 21.54 6.69 7.84
C THR A 14 22.83 5.98 8.26
N GLY A 15 23.99 6.59 8.03
CA GLY A 15 25.31 5.94 8.12
C GLY A 15 25.71 5.21 6.83
N ASN A 16 24.74 4.85 5.99
CA ASN A 16 24.94 4.25 4.67
C ASN A 16 24.52 5.20 3.53
N GLY A 17 24.28 6.48 3.84
CA GLY A 17 23.85 7.50 2.89
C GLY A 17 22.68 8.34 3.40
N SER A 18 22.36 9.39 2.65
CA SER A 18 21.26 10.31 2.97
C SER A 18 19.90 9.68 2.65
N ALA A 19 18.98 9.72 3.60
CA ALA A 19 17.56 9.42 3.42
C ALA A 19 16.70 10.68 3.61
N ALA A 20 15.47 10.64 3.12
CA ALA A 20 14.48 11.71 3.30
C ALA A 20 13.33 11.23 4.20
N MET A 21 12.75 12.15 4.97
CA MET A 21 11.55 11.94 5.78
C MET A 21 10.64 13.17 5.68
N TYR A 22 9.32 12.96 5.87
CA TYR A 22 8.35 14.04 5.95
C TYR A 22 7.96 14.25 7.41
N ARG A 23 8.40 15.35 8.00
CA ARG A 23 8.24 15.59 9.44
C ARG A 23 6.89 16.21 9.74
N LEU A 24 6.09 15.52 10.55
CA LEU A 24 4.74 15.98 10.91
C LEU A 24 4.73 17.26 11.75
N ASP A 25 5.82 17.56 12.47
CA ASP A 25 5.94 18.78 13.29
C ASP A 25 5.96 20.06 12.46
N ALA A 26 6.25 19.96 11.16
CA ALA A 26 6.13 21.08 10.22
C ALA A 26 4.69 21.64 10.19
N LEU A 27 3.68 20.77 10.33
CA LEU A 27 2.28 21.20 10.38
C LEU A 27 1.95 21.90 11.70
N SER A 28 2.41 21.36 12.83
CA SER A 28 2.23 22.00 14.15
C SER A 28 2.89 23.38 14.21
N LYS A 29 4.09 23.55 13.62
CA LYS A 29 4.79 24.84 13.53
C LYS A 29 4.02 25.90 12.73
N GLN A 30 3.17 25.46 11.80
CA GLN A 30 2.29 26.33 11.02
C GLN A 30 0.90 26.49 11.65
N GLY A 31 0.66 25.89 12.82
CA GLY A 31 -0.65 25.93 13.49
C GLY A 31 -1.71 25.04 12.84
N ILE A 32 -1.30 24.06 12.02
CA ILE A 32 -2.20 23.13 11.33
C ILE A 32 -2.41 21.89 12.19
N GLY A 33 -3.59 21.77 12.78
CA GLY A 33 -4.01 20.62 13.57
C GLY A 33 -3.25 20.45 14.90
N ASN A 34 -3.74 19.53 15.73
CA ASN A 34 -3.03 19.12 16.96
C ASN A 34 -2.38 17.76 16.74
N ILE A 35 -1.26 17.76 16.02
CA ILE A 35 -0.57 16.54 15.59
C ILE A 35 -0.18 15.64 16.76
N GLU A 36 0.23 16.23 17.89
CA GLU A 36 0.63 15.48 19.08
C GLU A 36 -0.51 14.59 19.62
N LYS A 37 -1.74 15.12 19.62
CA LYS A 37 -2.95 14.43 20.10
C LYS A 37 -3.51 13.40 19.12
N LEU A 38 -3.05 13.37 17.87
CA LEU A 38 -3.54 12.39 16.89
C LEU A 38 -3.16 10.95 17.31
N PRO A 39 -4.07 9.97 17.14
CA PRO A 39 -3.73 8.56 17.24
C PRO A 39 -2.61 8.21 16.26
N PHE A 40 -1.77 7.24 16.62
CA PHE A 40 -0.65 6.81 15.76
C PHE A 40 -1.11 6.32 14.39
N SER A 41 -2.25 5.64 14.29
CA SER A 41 -2.84 5.25 13.01
C SER A 41 -3.11 6.45 12.10
N ILE A 42 -3.62 7.56 12.65
CA ILE A 42 -3.87 8.79 11.90
C ILE A 42 -2.56 9.49 11.53
N LYS A 43 -1.54 9.44 12.40
CA LYS A 43 -0.20 9.96 12.07
C LYS A 43 0.42 9.24 10.86
N ILE A 44 0.18 7.94 10.70
CA ILE A 44 0.62 7.18 9.51
C ILE A 44 -0.10 7.68 8.25
N LEU A 45 -1.42 7.87 8.31
CA LEU A 45 -2.19 8.40 7.18
C LEU A 45 -1.75 9.84 6.82
N LEU A 46 -1.44 10.65 7.84
CA LEU A 46 -0.97 12.02 7.65
C LEU A 46 0.40 12.08 6.98
N GLU A 47 1.37 11.25 7.42
CA GLU A 47 2.67 11.13 6.75
C GLU A 47 2.48 10.68 5.30
N ASN A 48 1.59 9.70 5.08
CA ASN A 48 1.29 9.19 3.76
C ASN A 48 0.80 10.28 2.82
N ALA A 49 -0.14 11.12 3.28
CA ALA A 49 -0.65 12.24 2.52
C ALA A 49 0.44 13.29 2.25
N LEU A 50 1.20 13.68 3.27
CA LEU A 50 2.31 14.64 3.13
C LEU A 50 3.35 14.20 2.11
N ARG A 51 3.77 12.93 2.16
CA ARG A 51 4.79 12.38 1.26
C ARG A 51 4.32 12.26 -0.18
N ASN A 52 3.02 12.07 -0.39
CA ASN A 52 2.44 11.84 -1.71
C ASN A 52 1.69 13.05 -2.29
N LEU A 53 1.86 14.23 -1.71
CA LEU A 53 1.21 15.46 -2.15
C LEU A 53 1.61 15.80 -3.59
N ASP A 54 0.63 15.72 -4.50
CA ASP A 54 0.82 15.94 -5.93
C ASP A 54 -0.17 16.98 -6.49
N GLY A 55 -1.13 17.44 -5.68
CA GLY A 55 -2.15 18.42 -6.06
C GLY A 55 -3.25 17.86 -6.96
N ILE A 56 -3.24 16.55 -7.24
CA ILE A 56 -4.21 15.89 -8.13
C ILE A 56 -4.92 14.75 -7.39
N GLN A 57 -4.16 13.75 -6.93
CA GLN A 57 -4.68 12.62 -6.16
C GLN A 57 -4.58 12.86 -4.66
N VAL A 58 -3.59 13.66 -4.24
CA VAL A 58 -3.41 14.08 -2.85
C VAL A 58 -3.22 15.59 -2.83
N THR A 59 -4.21 16.27 -2.27
CA THR A 59 -4.26 17.72 -2.19
C THR A 59 -3.77 18.23 -0.84
N GLU A 60 -3.51 19.53 -0.75
CA GLU A 60 -3.20 20.13 0.54
C GLU A 60 -4.40 20.09 1.51
N ASP A 61 -5.63 20.11 0.99
CA ASP A 61 -6.84 20.02 1.80
C ASP A 61 -6.98 18.65 2.44
N ASP A 62 -6.61 17.58 1.73
CA ASP A 62 -6.55 16.23 2.32
C ASP A 62 -5.61 16.18 3.54
N VAL A 63 -4.43 16.80 3.43
CA VAL A 63 -3.48 16.91 4.55
C VAL A 63 -4.10 17.68 5.72
N ARG A 64 -4.75 18.81 5.44
CA ARG A 64 -5.41 19.63 6.49
C ARG A 64 -6.58 18.87 7.14
N ASN A 65 -7.36 18.13 6.36
CA ASN A 65 -8.47 17.32 6.86
C ASN A 65 -7.97 16.23 7.81
N ILE A 66 -6.93 15.48 7.41
CA ILE A 66 -6.33 14.44 8.25
C ILE A 66 -5.68 15.05 9.51
N ALA A 67 -4.98 16.18 9.38
CA ALA A 67 -4.31 16.85 10.49
C ALA A 67 -5.28 17.39 11.56
N ASN A 68 -6.48 17.77 11.14
CA ASN A 68 -7.54 18.28 12.02
C ASN A 68 -8.53 17.20 12.49
N TRP A 69 -8.24 15.93 12.22
CA TRP A 69 -9.08 14.82 12.67
C TRP A 69 -9.31 14.85 14.20
N SER A 70 -10.56 14.67 14.61
CA SER A 70 -10.99 14.59 16.01
C SER A 70 -12.05 13.51 16.17
N LYS A 71 -12.05 12.84 17.32
CA LYS A 71 -13.10 11.88 17.69
C LYS A 71 -14.44 12.57 17.93
N GLU A 72 -14.42 13.79 18.48
CA GLU A 72 -15.61 14.55 18.83
C GLU A 72 -16.29 15.19 17.62
N ASN A 73 -15.56 15.37 16.51
CA ASN A 73 -16.04 16.05 15.32
C ASN A 73 -15.60 15.33 14.04
N TYR A 74 -16.19 14.17 13.77
CA TYR A 74 -15.95 13.43 12.54
C TYR A 74 -17.03 13.80 11.50
N GLU A 75 -16.73 14.73 10.61
CA GLU A 75 -17.39 14.73 9.32
C GLU A 75 -16.83 13.56 8.51
N ALA A 76 -17.71 12.84 7.81
CA ALA A 76 -17.31 11.73 6.94
C ALA A 76 -16.64 12.32 5.68
N VAL A 77 -15.35 12.60 5.79
CA VAL A 77 -14.51 13.07 4.70
C VAL A 77 -13.73 11.89 4.13
N GLU A 78 -13.80 11.70 2.82
CA GLU A 78 -12.95 10.74 2.12
C GLU A 78 -11.51 11.22 2.12
N ILE A 79 -10.56 10.30 2.32
CA ILE A 79 -9.13 10.63 2.37
C ILE A 79 -8.35 9.74 1.40
N PRO A 80 -7.32 10.28 0.72
CA PRO A 80 -6.46 9.47 -0.11
C PRO A 80 -5.49 8.65 0.75
N PHE A 81 -5.18 7.45 0.29
CA PHE A 81 -4.14 6.62 0.91
C PHE A 81 -3.38 5.84 -0.16
N LYS A 82 -2.07 6.06 -0.23
CA LYS A 82 -1.16 5.37 -1.16
C LYS A 82 -0.26 4.42 -0.37
N PRO A 83 -0.65 3.13 -0.20
CA PRO A 83 0.13 2.19 0.58
C PRO A 83 1.54 2.00 0.02
N ALA A 84 2.50 1.65 0.88
CA ALA A 84 3.89 1.45 0.46
C ALA A 84 4.11 0.16 -0.33
N ARG A 85 3.27 -0.86 -0.13
CA ARG A 85 3.29 -2.16 -0.81
C ARG A 85 1.94 -2.84 -0.67
N VAL A 86 1.71 -3.89 -1.47
CA VAL A 86 0.54 -4.78 -1.38
C VAL A 86 1.02 -6.19 -1.05
N VAL A 87 0.28 -6.89 -0.19
CA VAL A 87 0.47 -8.32 0.07
C VAL A 87 -0.80 -9.03 -0.35
N MET A 88 -0.66 -10.09 -1.13
CA MET A 88 -1.78 -10.90 -1.62
C MET A 88 -1.54 -12.37 -1.30
N GLN A 89 -2.64 -13.07 -1.05
CA GLN A 89 -2.66 -14.53 -0.96
C GLN A 89 -3.17 -15.14 -2.29
N ASP A 90 -2.92 -16.42 -2.52
CA ASP A 90 -3.12 -17.09 -3.82
C ASP A 90 -4.57 -17.08 -4.36
N PHE A 91 -5.59 -17.21 -3.51
CA PHE A 91 -7.00 -17.19 -3.93
C PHE A 91 -7.43 -15.84 -4.52
N THR A 92 -6.93 -14.72 -4.00
CA THR A 92 -7.20 -13.39 -4.59
C THR A 92 -6.11 -12.96 -5.55
N GLY A 93 -4.89 -13.51 -5.39
CA GLY A 93 -3.73 -13.21 -6.19
C GLY A 93 -3.85 -13.70 -7.62
N VAL A 94 -4.33 -14.94 -7.81
CA VAL A 94 -4.54 -15.51 -9.15
C VAL A 94 -5.55 -14.67 -9.96
N PRO A 95 -6.77 -14.37 -9.45
CA PRO A 95 -7.69 -13.45 -10.14
C PRO A 95 -7.09 -12.07 -10.42
N ALA A 96 -6.32 -11.50 -9.49
CA ALA A 96 -5.67 -10.19 -9.71
C ALA A 96 -4.64 -10.24 -10.86
N VAL A 97 -3.89 -11.34 -11.00
CA VAL A 97 -2.96 -11.53 -12.13
C VAL A 97 -3.72 -11.72 -13.45
N VAL A 98 -4.84 -12.45 -13.42
CA VAL A 98 -5.74 -12.59 -14.58
C VAL A 98 -6.30 -11.23 -15.02
N ASP A 99 -6.71 -10.38 -14.07
CA ASP A 99 -7.17 -9.02 -14.35
C ASP A 99 -6.06 -8.16 -14.98
N LEU A 100 -4.82 -8.26 -14.49
CA LEU A 100 -3.67 -7.59 -15.13
C LEU A 100 -3.47 -8.06 -16.57
N ALA A 101 -3.58 -9.37 -16.84
CA ALA A 101 -3.49 -9.92 -18.19
C ALA A 101 -4.63 -9.43 -19.09
N ALA A 102 -5.85 -9.34 -18.56
CA ALA A 102 -7.02 -8.81 -19.26
C ALA A 102 -6.84 -7.32 -19.60
N LEU A 103 -6.36 -6.51 -18.65
CA LEU A 103 -6.06 -5.09 -18.82
C LEU A 103 -4.96 -4.87 -19.87
N ARG A 104 -3.90 -5.69 -19.87
CA ARG A 104 -2.86 -5.65 -20.91
C ARG A 104 -3.43 -5.95 -22.30
N SER A 105 -4.29 -6.96 -22.39
CA SER A 105 -4.98 -7.32 -23.64
C SER A 105 -5.90 -6.20 -24.12
N ALA A 106 -6.61 -5.53 -23.21
CA ALA A 106 -7.45 -4.38 -23.53
C ALA A 106 -6.64 -3.18 -24.01
N MET A 107 -5.52 -2.86 -23.33
CA MET A 107 -4.59 -1.79 -23.71
C MET A 107 -4.08 -1.99 -25.15
N LEU A 108 -3.70 -3.22 -25.51
CA LEU A 108 -3.26 -3.55 -26.87
C LEU A 108 -4.36 -3.31 -27.91
N ARG A 109 -5.60 -3.75 -27.65
CA ARG A 109 -6.74 -3.54 -28.56
C ARG A 109 -7.06 -2.07 -28.78
N MET A 110 -6.76 -1.22 -27.81
CA MET A 110 -6.92 0.24 -27.89
C MET A 110 -5.73 0.94 -28.57
N GLY A 111 -4.71 0.20 -29.03
CA GLY A 111 -3.49 0.74 -29.63
C GLY A 111 -2.52 1.36 -28.63
N GLY A 112 -2.72 1.10 -27.33
CA GLY A 112 -1.82 1.53 -26.27
C GLY A 112 -0.66 0.55 -26.04
N ASP A 113 0.22 0.91 -25.12
CA ASP A 113 1.36 0.08 -24.71
C ASP A 113 0.99 -0.79 -23.49
N PRO A 114 0.88 -2.14 -23.64
CA PRO A 114 0.56 -3.04 -22.54
C PRO A 114 1.59 -3.03 -21.41
N ALA A 115 2.85 -2.64 -21.67
CA ALA A 115 3.89 -2.56 -20.66
C ALA A 115 3.62 -1.45 -19.63
N LYS A 116 2.66 -0.54 -19.88
CA LYS A 116 2.20 0.42 -18.88
C LYS A 116 1.27 -0.17 -17.82
N VAL A 117 0.73 -1.38 -18.05
CA VAL A 117 -0.10 -2.10 -17.08
C VAL A 117 0.83 -2.99 -16.25
N ASN A 118 1.38 -2.39 -15.20
CA ASN A 118 2.28 -3.03 -14.25
C ASN A 118 2.08 -2.45 -12.83
N PRO A 119 2.33 -3.25 -11.77
CA PRO A 119 2.37 -2.73 -10.42
C PRO A 119 3.45 -1.64 -10.28
N ILE A 120 3.08 -0.52 -9.68
CA ILE A 120 3.98 0.64 -9.46
C ILE A 120 4.56 0.69 -8.04
N ILE A 121 4.08 -0.18 -7.16
CA ILE A 121 4.60 -0.42 -5.82
C ILE A 121 4.90 -1.91 -5.66
N PRO A 122 5.77 -2.30 -4.72
CA PRO A 122 6.06 -3.72 -4.46
C PRO A 122 4.79 -4.51 -4.15
N VAL A 123 4.72 -5.72 -4.70
CA VAL A 123 3.64 -6.66 -4.47
C VAL A 123 4.24 -8.00 -4.09
N ASP A 124 3.89 -8.49 -2.91
CA ASP A 124 4.31 -9.80 -2.41
C ASP A 124 3.12 -10.77 -2.52
N MET A 125 3.27 -11.87 -3.25
CA MET A 125 2.27 -12.94 -3.30
C MET A 125 2.73 -14.13 -2.47
N VAL A 126 1.86 -14.59 -1.57
CA VAL A 126 2.10 -15.75 -0.70
C VAL A 126 1.11 -16.85 -1.09
N ILE A 127 1.62 -18.07 -1.25
CA ILE A 127 0.80 -19.26 -1.50
C ILE A 127 0.66 -19.98 -0.16
N ASP A 128 -0.52 -19.88 0.43
CA ASP A 128 -0.80 -20.41 1.78
C ASP A 128 -2.23 -20.92 1.96
N HIS A 129 -3.14 -20.70 1.00
CA HIS A 129 -4.54 -21.15 1.07
C HIS A 129 -4.81 -22.44 0.27
N SER A 130 -3.80 -23.02 -0.38
CA SER A 130 -3.94 -24.23 -1.22
C SER A 130 -3.71 -25.55 -0.49
N VAL A 131 -2.91 -25.57 0.58
CA VAL A 131 -2.65 -26.79 1.36
C VAL A 131 -3.91 -27.22 2.12
N GLN A 132 -4.28 -28.49 1.98
CA GLN A 132 -5.35 -29.11 2.74
C GLN A 132 -4.78 -30.18 3.68
N VAL A 133 -5.49 -30.47 4.76
CA VAL A 133 -5.12 -31.53 5.70
C VAL A 133 -5.80 -32.83 5.27
N ASP A 134 -5.29 -33.44 4.20
CA ASP A 134 -5.78 -34.75 3.72
C ASP A 134 -5.29 -35.90 4.59
N VAL A 135 -4.04 -35.81 5.06
CA VAL A 135 -3.38 -36.77 5.94
C VAL A 135 -2.97 -36.08 7.25
N PHE A 136 -3.22 -36.72 8.39
CA PHE A 136 -2.87 -36.21 9.72
C PHE A 136 -2.33 -37.32 10.64
N GLY A 137 -1.60 -36.94 11.69
CA GLY A 137 -1.13 -37.87 12.73
C GLY A 137 -0.05 -38.86 12.29
N ARG A 138 0.69 -38.56 11.22
CA ARG A 138 1.78 -39.38 10.68
C ARG A 138 3.03 -38.53 10.45
N ASP A 139 4.20 -39.18 10.54
CA ASP A 139 5.49 -38.51 10.32
C ASP A 139 5.67 -37.97 8.89
N ASP A 140 4.99 -38.58 7.90
CA ASP A 140 5.03 -38.20 6.49
C ASP A 140 3.89 -37.24 6.07
N ALA A 141 3.04 -36.80 7.00
CA ALA A 141 1.83 -36.02 6.68
C ALA A 141 2.12 -34.69 5.96
N ILE A 142 3.17 -33.97 6.37
CA ILE A 142 3.56 -32.70 5.73
C ILE A 142 3.94 -32.94 4.26
N LEU A 143 4.77 -33.96 4.00
CA LEU A 143 5.21 -34.28 2.64
C LEU A 143 4.03 -34.66 1.74
N LEU A 144 3.14 -35.52 2.24
CA LEU A 144 1.97 -35.98 1.48
C LEU A 144 0.99 -34.84 1.18
N ASN A 145 0.67 -34.02 2.17
CA ASN A 145 -0.24 -32.88 1.98
C ASN A 145 0.34 -31.85 1.01
N SER A 146 1.66 -31.59 1.05
CA SER A 146 2.32 -30.74 0.06
C SER A 146 2.30 -31.36 -1.34
N GLN A 147 2.48 -32.67 -1.49
CA GLN A 147 2.36 -33.33 -2.80
C GLN A 147 0.94 -33.17 -3.37
N PHE A 148 -0.09 -33.42 -2.56
CA PHE A 148 -1.48 -33.23 -2.98
C PHE A 148 -1.81 -31.78 -3.32
N GLU A 149 -1.23 -30.81 -2.61
CA GLU A 149 -1.35 -29.39 -2.96
C GLU A 149 -0.85 -29.14 -4.39
N PHE A 150 0.38 -29.58 -4.70
CA PHE A 150 0.97 -29.39 -6.02
C PHE A 150 0.19 -30.11 -7.12
N GLU A 151 -0.24 -31.36 -6.88
CA GLU A 151 -1.04 -32.13 -7.85
C GLU A 151 -2.39 -31.45 -8.18
N ARG A 152 -3.04 -30.84 -7.19
CA ARG A 152 -4.36 -30.21 -7.37
C ARG A 152 -4.29 -28.81 -7.97
N ASN A 153 -3.20 -28.10 -7.77
CA ASN A 153 -3.09 -26.68 -8.09
C ASN A 153 -2.01 -26.39 -9.16
N GLU A 154 -1.55 -27.39 -9.91
CA GLU A 154 -0.45 -27.26 -10.88
C GLU A 154 -0.63 -26.12 -11.90
N GLU A 155 -1.86 -25.85 -12.36
CA GLU A 155 -2.15 -24.78 -13.33
C GLU A 155 -2.11 -23.37 -12.70
N ARG A 156 -2.36 -23.26 -11.40
CA ARG A 156 -2.47 -21.99 -10.68
C ARG A 156 -1.11 -21.40 -10.35
#